data_AF-A0A7S0YZE0-F1
#
_entry.id   AF-A0A7S0YZE0-F1
#
_cell.length_a   1.000
_cell.length_b   1.000
_cell.length_c   1.000
_cell.angle_alpha   90.00
_cell.angle_beta   90.00
_cell.angle_gamma   90.00
#
_symmetry.space_group_name_H-M   'P 1'
#
loop_
_entity.id
_entity.type
_entity.pdbx_description
1 polymer ?
#
loop_
_entity_poly.entity_id
_entity_poly.type
_entity_poly.pdbx_seq_one_letter_code
_entity_poly.pdbx_strand_id
1 'polypeptide(L)'
;GSMGASLERLELGFASFPAIVNLTTVDESRGFWIDGFSGGDHGGWAVAGGGDVNFDGLGDIVVSAPSAANGSGEVYVVFGRSSGMGASVQVGDLDGSNGFKIAGVNTSAGAAGWSVAFGDVQSDGY
;
A
#
# COMPACT_ATOMS: atom_id res chain seq x y z
N GLY A 1 44.71 22.49 5.21
CA GLY A 1 43.58 22.73 4.30
C GLY A 1 42.49 21.78 4.69
N SER A 2 41.37 22.30 5.20
CA SER A 2 40.19 21.50 5.55
C SER A 2 39.48 21.14 4.26
N MET A 3 39.46 19.86 3.89
CA MET A 3 38.55 19.36 2.87
C MET A 3 37.18 19.19 3.54
N GLY A 4 36.33 20.20 3.38
CA GLY A 4 34.93 20.09 3.74
C GLY A 4 34.28 19.05 2.85
N ALA A 5 33.88 17.92 3.42
CA ALA A 5 32.96 17.01 2.76
C ALA A 5 31.63 17.74 2.57
N SER A 6 31.26 18.01 1.32
CA SER A 6 29.91 18.44 0.98
C SER A 6 28.98 17.29 1.30
N LEU A 7 28.12 17.49 2.30
CA LEU A 7 26.95 16.65 2.52
C LEU A 7 26.04 16.80 1.30
N GLU A 8 26.15 15.87 0.34
CA GLU A 8 25.14 15.69 -0.69
C GLU A 8 23.88 15.15 0.00
N ARG A 9 23.04 16.05 0.49
CA ARG A 9 21.74 15.69 1.05
C ARG A 9 20.91 15.18 -0.13
N LEU A 10 20.54 13.90 -0.11
CA LEU A 10 19.59 13.31 -1.06
C LEU A 10 18.25 14.05 -0.91
N GLU A 11 18.02 15.07 -1.75
CA GLU A 11 16.72 15.72 -1.86
C GLU A 11 15.76 14.75 -2.54
N LEU A 12 14.99 14.01 -1.75
CA LEU A 12 13.79 13.35 -2.23
C LEU A 12 12.77 14.44 -2.62
N GLY A 13 12.92 15.09 -3.77
CA GLY A 13 11.90 15.87 -4.52
C GLY A 13 11.05 16.94 -3.81
N PHE A 14 11.24 17.15 -2.52
CA PHE A 14 10.38 17.96 -1.66
C PHE A 14 11.27 18.93 -0.90
N ALA A 15 11.28 20.20 -1.34
CA ALA A 15 11.81 21.31 -0.56
C ALA A 15 11.10 21.43 0.82
N SER A 16 9.88 20.88 0.93
CA SER A 16 9.16 20.60 2.18
C SER A 16 7.99 19.65 1.90
N PHE A 17 7.64 18.76 2.81
CA PHE A 17 6.42 17.95 2.70
C PHE A 17 5.19 18.83 3.03
N PRO A 18 4.15 18.88 2.18
CA PRO A 18 2.99 19.71 2.44
C PRO A 18 2.17 19.17 3.63
N ALA A 19 1.57 20.07 4.41
CA ALA A 19 0.68 19.68 5.51
C ALA A 19 -0.64 19.06 5.02
N ILE A 20 -1.02 19.34 3.76
CA ILE A 20 -2.24 18.82 3.12
C ILE A 20 -1.86 18.37 1.71
N VAL A 21 -2.21 17.12 1.38
CA VAL A 21 -2.11 16.58 0.02
C VAL A 21 -3.53 16.53 -0.56
N ASN A 22 -3.77 17.25 -1.66
CA ASN A 22 -5.04 17.18 -2.39
C ASN A 22 -4.93 16.11 -3.49
N LEU A 23 -5.92 15.21 -3.58
CA LEU A 23 -5.94 14.16 -4.59
C LEU A 23 -5.87 14.70 -6.03
N THR A 24 -6.39 15.91 -6.28
CA THR A 24 -6.29 16.58 -7.59
C THR A 24 -4.89 17.02 -7.98
N THR A 25 -3.93 16.96 -7.05
CA THR A 25 -2.53 17.37 -7.25
C THR A 25 -1.54 16.22 -7.08
N VAL A 26 -2.04 15.03 -6.72
CA VAL A 26 -1.26 13.79 -6.67
C VAL A 26 -1.04 13.32 -8.11
N ASP A 27 0.22 13.15 -8.46
CA ASP A 27 0.67 12.54 -9.71
C ASP A 27 1.73 11.48 -9.40
N GLU A 28 2.20 10.78 -10.43
CA GLU A 28 3.20 9.71 -10.34
C GLU A 28 4.51 10.12 -9.64
N SER A 29 4.80 11.42 -9.52
CA SER A 29 5.97 11.95 -8.81
C SER A 29 5.71 12.31 -7.34
N ARG A 30 4.44 12.39 -6.92
CA ARG A 30 4.03 12.86 -5.58
C ARG A 30 3.35 11.80 -4.73
N GLY A 31 2.87 10.73 -5.33
CA GLY A 31 2.24 9.61 -4.63
C GLY A 31 1.11 9.00 -5.43
N PHE A 32 0.28 8.21 -4.75
CA PHE A 32 -0.89 7.58 -5.34
C PHE A 32 -1.95 7.38 -4.26
N TRP A 33 -3.18 7.11 -4.68
CA TRP A 33 -4.23 6.62 -3.79
C TRP A 33 -4.72 5.24 -4.24
N ILE A 34 -5.24 4.46 -3.31
CA ILE A 34 -5.84 3.15 -3.58
C ILE A 34 -7.36 3.31 -3.58
N ASP A 35 -8.01 2.77 -4.60
CA ASP A 35 -9.44 2.94 -4.89
C ASP A 35 -10.03 1.63 -5.48
N GLY A 36 -11.30 1.66 -5.89
CA GLY A 36 -12.01 0.52 -6.48
C GLY A 36 -12.86 -0.26 -5.47
N PHE A 37 -13.07 0.29 -4.28
CA PHE A 37 -13.95 -0.29 -3.25
C PHE A 37 -15.41 0.08 -3.51
N SER A 38 -16.34 -0.83 -3.20
CA SER A 38 -17.77 -0.50 -3.27
C SER A 38 -18.21 0.30 -2.03
N GLY A 39 -19.27 1.09 -2.19
CA GLY A 39 -19.84 1.85 -1.08
C GLY A 39 -20.29 0.92 0.06
N GLY A 40 -19.76 1.14 1.26
CA GLY A 40 -20.05 0.32 2.45
C GLY A 40 -19.06 -0.82 2.70
N ASP A 41 -18.10 -1.07 1.81
CA ASP A 41 -17.08 -2.11 1.99
C ASP A 41 -16.08 -1.79 3.12
N HIS A 42 -16.04 -0.52 3.55
CA HIS A 42 -15.03 0.02 4.44
C HIS A 42 -13.61 -0.16 3.87
N GLY A 43 -13.43 0.04 2.58
CA GLY A 43 -12.12 0.05 1.95
C GLY A 43 -11.18 1.06 2.60
N GLY A 44 -9.94 0.64 2.89
CA GLY A 44 -8.98 1.47 3.62
C GLY A 44 -9.09 1.37 5.15
N TRP A 45 -9.88 0.43 5.68
CA TRP A 45 -10.11 0.33 7.14
C TRP A 45 -8.83 0.11 7.94
N ALA A 46 -8.00 -0.84 7.50
CA ALA A 46 -6.66 -1.04 8.03
C ALA A 46 -5.66 -1.00 6.87
N VAL A 47 -4.52 -0.36 7.11
CA VAL A 47 -3.40 -0.27 6.17
C VAL A 47 -2.12 -0.66 6.88
N ALA A 48 -1.31 -1.47 6.21
CA ALA A 48 0.04 -1.83 6.62
C ALA A 48 0.95 -1.79 5.39
N GLY A 49 2.25 -1.64 5.58
CA GLY A 49 3.22 -1.68 4.48
C GLY A 49 4.64 -1.83 4.99
N GLY A 50 5.60 -1.82 4.07
CA GLY A 50 7.03 -1.87 4.39
C GLY A 50 7.61 -3.29 4.50
N GLY A 51 6.90 -4.32 4.05
CA GLY A 51 7.46 -5.64 3.77
C GLY A 51 7.34 -5.97 2.27
N ASP A 52 8.10 -6.95 1.81
CA ASP A 52 8.23 -7.32 0.39
C ASP A 52 7.69 -8.75 0.19
N VAL A 53 6.42 -8.87 -0.21
CA VAL A 53 5.70 -10.15 -0.28
C VAL A 53 6.10 -10.95 -1.51
N ASN A 54 6.52 -10.28 -2.57
CA ASN A 54 6.87 -10.92 -3.85
C ASN A 54 8.39 -11.06 -4.06
N PHE A 55 9.21 -10.63 -3.10
CA PHE A 55 10.67 -10.73 -3.10
C PHE A 55 11.34 -9.97 -4.24
N ASP A 56 10.80 -8.81 -4.63
CA ASP A 56 11.36 -7.97 -5.70
C ASP A 56 12.26 -6.83 -5.19
N GLY A 57 12.42 -6.72 -3.87
CA GLY A 57 13.19 -5.71 -3.19
C GLY A 57 12.44 -4.39 -2.96
N LEU A 58 11.15 -4.33 -3.27
CA LEU A 58 10.30 -3.15 -3.08
C LEU A 58 9.27 -3.41 -1.98
N GLY A 59 8.99 -2.37 -1.19
CA GLY A 59 7.97 -2.46 -0.15
C GLY A 59 6.56 -2.48 -0.74
N ASP A 60 5.77 -3.45 -0.31
CA ASP A 60 4.36 -3.62 -0.65
C ASP A 60 3.45 -2.92 0.35
N ILE A 61 2.19 -2.77 -0.05
CA ILE A 61 1.11 -2.22 0.77
C ILE A 61 0.00 -3.24 0.90
N VAL A 62 -0.53 -3.38 2.11
CA VAL A 62 -1.78 -4.09 2.35
C VAL A 62 -2.85 -3.16 2.86
N VAL A 63 -4.02 -3.31 2.26
CA VAL A 63 -5.22 -2.56 2.58
C VAL A 63 -6.39 -3.52 2.77
N SER A 64 -7.25 -3.25 3.73
CA SER A 64 -8.43 -4.05 3.98
C SER A 64 -9.74 -3.35 3.66
N ALA A 65 -10.76 -4.17 3.40
CA ALA A 65 -12.16 -3.81 3.23
C ALA A 65 -13.01 -4.83 4.01
N PRO A 66 -13.13 -4.71 5.35
CA PRO A 66 -13.69 -5.76 6.21
C PRO A 66 -15.19 -6.00 6.01
N SER A 67 -15.92 -5.07 5.38
CA SER A 67 -17.34 -5.26 5.07
C SER A 67 -17.60 -5.68 3.63
N ALA A 68 -16.56 -5.77 2.79
CA ALA A 68 -16.67 -6.31 1.44
C ALA A 68 -17.15 -7.78 1.44
N ALA A 69 -17.57 -8.26 0.28
CA ALA A 69 -18.05 -9.63 0.08
C ALA A 69 -19.14 -10.05 1.09
N ASN A 70 -20.14 -9.18 1.28
CA ASN A 70 -21.25 -9.38 2.22
C ASN A 70 -20.79 -9.58 3.67
N GLY A 71 -19.77 -8.84 4.11
CA GLY A 71 -19.25 -8.90 5.47
C GLY A 71 -18.25 -10.04 5.74
N SER A 72 -17.88 -10.83 4.72
CA SER A 72 -16.76 -11.79 4.84
C SER A 72 -15.40 -11.08 4.91
N GLY A 73 -15.34 -9.85 4.38
CA GLY A 73 -14.13 -9.05 4.32
C GLY A 73 -13.20 -9.45 3.18
N GLU A 74 -12.46 -8.46 2.68
CA GLU A 74 -11.41 -8.65 1.69
C GLU A 74 -10.15 -7.92 2.15
N VAL A 75 -8.99 -8.48 1.81
CA VAL A 75 -7.67 -7.85 2.01
C VAL A 75 -6.95 -7.85 0.69
N TYR A 76 -6.29 -6.74 0.34
CA TYR A 76 -5.59 -6.56 -0.92
C TYR A 76 -4.12 -6.30 -0.62
N VAL A 77 -3.25 -7.04 -1.30
CA VAL A 77 -1.80 -6.79 -1.35
C VAL A 77 -1.52 -6.08 -2.66
N VAL A 78 -0.89 -4.92 -2.59
CA VAL A 78 -0.50 -4.09 -3.74
C VAL A 78 1.01 -4.10 -3.81
N PHE A 79 1.56 -4.59 -4.92
CA PHE A 79 3.01 -4.71 -5.06
C PHE A 79 3.69 -3.37 -5.33
N GLY A 80 4.84 -3.16 -4.69
CA GLY A 80 5.70 -2.00 -4.92
C GLY A 80 6.20 -1.92 -6.36
N ARG A 81 6.47 -0.70 -6.86
CA ARG A 81 6.98 -0.48 -8.23
C ARG A 81 8.03 0.61 -8.29
N SER A 82 9.15 0.30 -8.96
CA SER A 82 10.25 1.26 -9.19
C SER A 82 9.91 2.35 -10.21
N SER A 83 9.00 2.08 -11.15
CA SER A 83 8.51 3.06 -12.12
C SER A 83 7.42 3.98 -11.56
N GLY A 84 7.14 3.91 -10.24
CA GLY A 84 5.97 4.56 -9.64
C GLY A 84 4.67 3.79 -9.87
N MET A 85 3.63 4.21 -9.17
CA MET A 85 2.33 3.52 -9.11
C MET A 85 1.24 4.19 -9.96
N GLY A 86 1.58 5.26 -10.70
CA GLY A 86 0.59 6.16 -11.31
C GLY A 86 -0.14 6.99 -10.25
N ALA A 87 -1.20 7.70 -10.64
CA ALA A 87 -1.99 8.51 -9.70
C ALA A 87 -2.91 7.66 -8.80
N SER A 88 -3.41 6.54 -9.32
CA SER A 88 -4.33 5.67 -8.58
C SER A 88 -4.10 4.18 -8.87
N VAL A 89 -4.26 3.35 -7.84
CA VAL A 89 -4.34 1.89 -7.98
C VAL A 89 -5.77 1.44 -7.70
N GLN A 90 -6.37 0.72 -8.65
CA GLN A 90 -7.69 0.14 -8.51
C GLN A 90 -7.55 -1.30 -7.99
N VAL A 91 -8.14 -1.60 -6.83
CA VAL A 91 -8.05 -2.94 -6.23
C VAL A 91 -8.73 -4.03 -7.07
N GLY A 92 -9.66 -3.64 -7.95
CA GLY A 92 -10.31 -4.52 -8.92
C GLY A 92 -9.41 -4.92 -10.09
N ASP A 93 -8.32 -4.19 -10.35
CA ASP A 93 -7.38 -4.44 -11.45
C ASP A 93 -6.19 -5.31 -11.01
N LEU A 94 -6.22 -5.83 -9.78
CA LEU A 94 -5.15 -6.69 -9.26
C LEU A 94 -5.20 -8.07 -9.93
N ASP A 95 -4.10 -8.47 -10.58
CA ASP A 95 -4.04 -9.64 -11.46
C ASP A 95 -2.94 -10.66 -11.11
N GLY A 96 -2.24 -10.44 -10.00
CA GLY A 96 -1.10 -11.27 -9.55
C GLY A 96 0.25 -10.74 -10.00
N SER A 97 0.32 -9.86 -11.01
CA SER A 97 1.56 -9.18 -11.43
C SER A 97 1.75 -7.81 -10.77
N ASN A 98 0.66 -7.22 -10.29
CA ASN A 98 0.61 -5.90 -9.63
C ASN A 98 0.06 -5.98 -8.18
N GLY A 99 -0.18 -7.18 -7.69
CA GLY A 99 -0.78 -7.45 -6.39
C GLY A 99 -1.86 -8.53 -6.48
N PHE A 100 -2.51 -8.83 -5.36
CA PHE A 100 -3.56 -9.85 -5.29
C PHE A 100 -4.55 -9.58 -4.16
N LYS A 101 -5.66 -10.31 -4.19
CA LYS A 101 -6.71 -10.28 -3.16
C LYS A 101 -6.70 -11.55 -2.32
N ILE A 102 -6.81 -11.39 -1.02
CA ILE A 102 -7.13 -12.42 -0.02
C ILE A 102 -8.62 -12.29 0.31
N ALA A 103 -9.41 -13.24 -0.16
CA ALA A 103 -10.85 -13.28 0.11
C ALA A 103 -11.12 -13.86 1.50
N GLY A 104 -11.99 -13.19 2.27
CA GLY A 104 -12.51 -13.75 3.51
C GLY A 104 -13.35 -15.00 3.26
N VAL A 105 -13.38 -15.89 4.26
CA VAL A 105 -14.19 -17.10 4.21
C VAL A 105 -15.54 -16.84 4.90
N ASN A 106 -16.65 -17.18 4.22
CA ASN A 106 -18.02 -17.09 4.73
C ASN A 106 -18.23 -18.04 5.92
N THR A 107 -17.73 -17.63 7.08
CA THR A 107 -18.07 -18.21 8.37
C THR A 107 -18.72 -17.08 9.15
N SER A 108 -19.73 -17.34 9.97
CA SER A 108 -20.50 -16.29 10.69
C SER A 108 -19.67 -15.47 11.70
N ALA A 109 -18.34 -15.66 11.73
CA ALA A 109 -17.33 -14.91 12.47
C ALA A 109 -16.11 -14.50 11.59
N GLY A 110 -16.18 -14.71 10.27
CA GLY A 110 -15.10 -14.52 9.31
C GLY A 110 -14.91 -13.03 9.02
N ALA A 111 -14.17 -12.37 9.90
CA ALA A 111 -13.89 -10.96 9.83
C ALA A 111 -12.47 -10.76 9.28
N ALA A 112 -12.25 -11.09 8.00
CA ALA A 112 -10.97 -10.78 7.37
C ALA A 112 -10.81 -9.25 7.28
N GLY A 113 -9.61 -8.74 7.58
CA GLY A 113 -9.30 -7.32 7.33
C GLY A 113 -9.69 -6.31 8.42
N TRP A 114 -10.17 -6.73 9.60
CA TRP A 114 -10.35 -5.77 10.71
C TRP A 114 -9.02 -5.27 11.29
N SER A 115 -7.96 -6.06 11.15
CA SER A 115 -6.58 -5.67 11.43
C SER A 115 -5.67 -6.29 10.37
N VAL A 116 -4.67 -5.51 9.94
CA VAL A 116 -3.55 -6.01 9.13
C VAL A 116 -2.25 -5.58 9.80
N ALA A 117 -1.25 -6.45 9.79
CA ALA A 117 0.09 -6.16 10.26
C ALA A 117 1.08 -6.65 9.21
N PHE A 118 2.13 -5.86 9.00
CA PHE A 118 3.29 -6.21 8.18
C PHE A 118 4.51 -6.36 9.06
N GLY A 119 5.42 -7.21 8.63
CA GLY A 119 6.69 -7.46 9.28
C GLY A 119 7.22 -8.82 8.85
N ASP A 120 8.54 -8.95 8.91
CA ASP A 120 9.22 -10.21 8.72
C ASP A 120 8.89 -11.14 9.91
N VAL A 121 7.91 -12.02 9.71
CA VAL A 121 7.44 -12.95 10.75
C VAL A 121 8.36 -14.16 10.91
N GLN A 122 9.30 -14.37 9.98
CA GLN A 122 10.23 -15.50 10.00
C GLN A 122 11.71 -15.11 10.18
N SER A 123 12.00 -13.81 10.31
CA SER A 123 13.34 -13.24 10.46
C SER A 123 14.31 -13.51 9.29
N ASP A 124 13.83 -13.68 8.05
CA ASP A 124 14.69 -13.94 6.88
C ASP A 124 15.05 -12.70 6.05
N GLY A 125 14.66 -11.52 6.53
CA GLY A 125 15.00 -10.23 5.93
C GLY A 125 14.01 -9.73 4.88
N TYR A 126 12.83 -10.36 4.78
CA TYR A 126 11.75 -10.01 3.86
C TYR A 126 10.37 -10.08 4.54
#